data_AF-A0A086JS68-F1
#
_entry.id   AF-A0A086JS68-F1
#
_cell.length_a   1.000
_cell.length_b   1.000
_cell.length_c   1.000
_cell.angle_alpha   90.00
_cell.angle_beta   90.00
_cell.angle_gamma   90.00
#
_symmetry.space_group_name_H-M   'P 1'
#
loop_
_entity.id
_entity.type
_entity.pdbx_description
1 polymer ?
#
loop_
_entity_poly.entity_id
_entity_poly.type
_entity_poly.pdbx_seq_one_letter_code
_entity_poly.pdbx_strand_id
1 'polypeptide(L)'
;MRSSGQGATAAAVRLLKEERRRVVRQLVDAKCSMGELFMTDLCDAEEAEDACKAQVEGALGLAEAHGAGLPDALHLQASFLKTTGDIDGARAAALRAAHLIHTQLQRREELLRLLPSSSPASSEEEEDVSCRELRVNLARVLIDVQEADAAVLLVSSCIEEDDQDADSWLILACGLYKAKKFAAARDSLEHLQQLLTSTGLAAEADHPVCVHTRELLRIVMEEEKKEPQVEDDDDDAWEDEEEAPDVDMNE
;
A
#
# COMPACT_ATOMS: atom_id res chain seq x y z
N MET A 1 7.53 -49.33 20.01
CA MET A 1 6.37 -48.52 20.42
C MET A 1 6.78 -47.14 21.00
N ARG A 2 7.77 -46.44 20.42
CA ARG A 2 8.21 -45.10 20.92
C ARG A 2 7.89 -43.92 19.98
N SER A 3 7.44 -44.15 18.73
CA SER A 3 7.23 -43.05 17.76
C SER A 3 5.87 -42.35 17.87
N SER A 4 4.84 -43.01 18.45
CA SER A 4 3.49 -42.42 18.53
C SER A 4 3.36 -41.28 19.56
N GLY A 5 4.20 -41.26 20.60
CA GLY A 5 4.19 -40.19 21.62
C GLY A 5 4.92 -38.92 21.21
N GLN A 6 5.97 -39.02 20.37
CA GLN A 6 6.73 -37.86 19.90
C GLN A 6 5.92 -36.99 18.91
N GLY A 7 5.09 -37.61 18.07
CA GLY A 7 4.18 -36.89 17.16
C GLY A 7 3.08 -36.11 17.89
N ALA A 8 2.51 -36.69 18.95
CA ALA A 8 1.48 -36.03 19.75
C ALA A 8 2.01 -34.81 20.52
N THR A 9 3.22 -34.90 21.10
CA THR A 9 3.85 -33.75 21.77
C THR A 9 4.24 -32.64 20.79
N ALA A 10 4.75 -32.99 19.60
CA ALA A 10 5.08 -32.00 18.57
C ALA A 10 3.83 -31.26 18.07
N ALA A 11 2.74 -31.97 17.83
CA ALA A 11 1.46 -31.38 17.44
C ALA A 11 0.90 -30.44 18.53
N ALA A 12 0.94 -30.87 19.80
CA ALA A 12 0.50 -30.02 20.92
C ALA A 12 1.34 -28.75 21.07
N VAL A 13 2.67 -28.85 20.91
CA VAL A 13 3.56 -27.67 20.91
C VAL A 13 3.24 -26.74 19.76
N ARG A 14 2.92 -27.26 18.57
CA ARG A 14 2.54 -26.45 17.41
C ARG A 14 1.26 -25.66 17.67
N LEU A 15 0.20 -26.32 18.13
CA LEU A 15 -1.07 -25.67 18.49
C LEU A 15 -0.88 -24.56 19.54
N LEU A 16 -0.06 -24.81 20.57
CA LEU A 16 0.24 -23.79 21.58
C LEU A 16 1.01 -22.59 21.01
N LYS A 17 1.86 -22.81 20.00
CA LYS A 17 2.56 -21.72 19.31
C LYS A 17 1.59 -20.89 18.46
N GLU A 18 0.68 -21.53 17.74
CA GLU A 18 -0.36 -20.90 16.93
C GLU A 18 -1.30 -20.06 17.80
N GLU A 19 -1.85 -20.65 18.87
CA GLU A 19 -2.72 -19.94 19.81
C GLU A 19 -2.00 -18.75 20.46
N ARG A 20 -0.74 -18.91 20.86
CA ARG A 20 0.04 -17.77 21.38
C ARG A 20 0.21 -16.69 20.32
N ARG A 21 0.52 -17.05 19.06
CA ARG A 21 0.68 -16.08 17.97
C ARG A 21 -0.62 -15.30 17.75
N ARG A 22 -1.76 -15.98 17.76
CA ARG A 22 -3.09 -15.38 17.63
C ARG A 22 -3.42 -14.42 18.78
N VAL A 23 -3.15 -14.82 20.01
CA VAL A 23 -3.33 -13.95 21.20
C VAL A 23 -2.41 -12.73 21.12
N VAL A 24 -1.15 -12.90 20.71
CA VAL A 24 -0.24 -11.76 20.55
C VAL A 24 -0.73 -10.83 19.45
N ARG A 25 -1.19 -11.35 18.31
CA ARG A 25 -1.78 -10.56 17.23
C ARG A 25 -2.92 -9.69 17.75
N GLN A 26 -3.88 -10.28 18.46
CA GLN A 26 -4.99 -9.55 19.07
C GLN A 26 -4.53 -8.46 20.05
N LEU A 27 -3.46 -8.72 20.82
CA LEU A 27 -2.93 -7.75 21.75
C LEU A 27 -2.22 -6.59 21.04
N VAL A 28 -1.50 -6.87 19.96
CA VAL A 28 -0.91 -5.84 19.09
C VAL A 28 -2.02 -4.99 18.48
N ASP A 29 -3.06 -5.61 17.92
CA ASP A 29 -4.19 -4.90 17.31
C ASP A 29 -4.90 -4.00 18.32
N ALA A 30 -5.17 -4.51 19.53
CA ALA A 30 -5.78 -3.73 20.61
C ALA A 30 -4.93 -2.50 20.98
N LYS A 31 -3.59 -2.64 21.00
CA LYS A 31 -2.68 -1.52 21.25
C LYS A 31 -2.68 -0.52 20.11
N CYS A 32 -2.66 -0.99 18.85
CA CYS A 32 -2.77 -0.12 17.68
C CYS A 32 -4.06 0.69 17.73
N SER A 33 -5.21 0.06 17.95
CA SER A 33 -6.48 0.78 18.07
C SER A 33 -6.49 1.78 19.23
N MET A 34 -5.92 1.42 20.39
CA MET A 34 -5.80 2.37 21.50
C MET A 34 -4.91 3.56 21.16
N GLY A 35 -3.77 3.33 20.47
CA GLY A 35 -2.88 4.40 20.04
C GLY A 35 -3.54 5.33 19.03
N GLU A 36 -4.33 4.79 18.10
CA GLU A 36 -5.12 5.57 17.13
C GLU A 36 -6.15 6.47 17.83
N LEU A 37 -6.86 5.96 18.85
CA LEU A 37 -7.80 6.77 19.63
C LEU A 37 -7.13 7.99 20.28
N PHE A 38 -5.89 7.88 20.75
CA PHE A 38 -5.14 9.02 21.29
C PHE A 38 -4.69 10.02 20.23
N MET A 39 -4.65 9.63 18.96
CA MET A 39 -4.37 10.54 17.83
C MET A 39 -5.63 11.15 17.21
N THR A 40 -6.83 10.64 17.54
CA THR A 40 -8.10 11.10 16.98
C THR A 40 -9.06 11.60 18.06
N ASP A 41 -9.73 10.70 18.78
CA ASP A 41 -10.87 11.00 19.66
C ASP A 41 -10.43 11.56 21.01
N LEU A 42 -9.27 11.14 21.51
CA LEU A 42 -8.69 11.54 22.78
C LEU A 42 -7.51 12.48 22.61
N CYS A 43 -7.34 13.10 21.43
CA CYS A 43 -6.18 13.93 21.11
C CYS A 43 -6.06 15.21 21.97
N ASP A 44 -7.17 15.68 22.54
CA ASP A 44 -7.21 16.84 23.43
C ASP A 44 -6.86 16.51 24.90
N ALA A 45 -6.66 15.23 25.25
CA ALA A 45 -6.28 14.85 26.61
C ALA A 45 -4.82 15.24 26.90
N GLU A 46 -4.54 15.73 28.11
CA GLU A 46 -3.20 16.18 28.51
C GLU A 46 -2.16 15.06 28.42
N GLU A 47 -2.59 13.83 28.71
CA GLU A 47 -1.79 12.61 28.66
C GLU A 47 -1.78 11.90 27.29
N ALA A 48 -2.44 12.45 26.26
CA ALA A 48 -2.68 11.74 24.99
C ALA A 48 -1.38 11.28 24.31
N GLU A 49 -0.38 12.17 24.23
CA GLU A 49 0.90 11.87 23.59
C GLU A 49 1.66 10.75 24.32
N ASP A 50 1.80 10.86 25.65
CA ASP A 50 2.49 9.87 26.47
C ASP A 50 1.75 8.52 26.45
N ALA A 51 0.41 8.54 26.48
CA ALA A 51 -0.40 7.33 26.41
C ALA A 51 -0.31 6.66 25.03
N CYS A 52 -0.31 7.43 23.94
CA CYS A 52 -0.10 6.91 22.58
C CYS A 52 1.29 6.29 22.45
N LYS A 53 2.33 6.99 22.92
CA LYS A 53 3.70 6.49 22.92
C LYS A 53 3.84 5.16 23.65
N ALA A 54 3.21 5.01 24.82
CA ALA A 54 3.19 3.75 25.55
C ALA A 54 2.49 2.60 24.77
N GLN A 55 1.48 2.91 23.96
CA GLN A 55 0.87 1.91 23.07
C GLN A 55 1.80 1.54 21.92
N VAL A 56 2.46 2.52 21.28
CA VAL A 56 3.46 2.30 20.22
C VAL A 56 4.57 1.38 20.70
N GLU A 57 5.23 1.73 21.81
CA GLU A 57 6.34 0.95 22.38
C GLU A 57 5.88 -0.45 22.79
N GLY A 58 4.69 -0.56 23.38
CA GLY A 58 4.11 -1.84 23.76
C GLY A 58 3.76 -2.74 22.56
N ALA A 59 3.22 -2.16 21.48
CA ALA A 59 2.85 -2.89 20.28
C ALA A 59 4.09 -3.41 19.56
N LEU A 60 5.11 -2.55 19.37
CA LEU A 60 6.39 -2.93 18.77
C LEU A 60 7.09 -4.02 19.58
N GLY A 61 7.19 -3.85 20.90
CA GLY A 61 7.84 -4.83 21.77
C GLY A 61 7.19 -6.22 21.71
N LEU A 62 5.86 -6.28 21.67
CA LEU A 62 5.13 -7.55 21.51
C LEU A 62 5.33 -8.15 20.12
N ALA A 63 5.18 -7.33 19.08
CA ALA A 63 5.28 -7.78 17.70
C ALA A 63 6.68 -8.32 17.37
N GLU A 64 7.75 -7.65 17.82
CA GLU A 64 9.13 -8.07 17.60
C GLU A 64 9.50 -9.32 18.41
N ALA A 65 9.03 -9.42 19.66
CA ALA A 65 9.32 -10.57 20.53
C ALA A 65 8.65 -11.87 20.06
N HIS A 66 7.52 -11.77 19.34
CA HIS A 66 6.68 -12.92 19.02
C HIS A 66 6.42 -13.13 17.52
N GLY A 67 6.82 -12.18 16.66
CA GLY A 67 6.69 -12.28 15.21
C GLY A 67 5.24 -12.25 14.72
N ALA A 68 4.41 -11.38 15.30
CA ALA A 68 3.00 -11.24 14.92
C ALA A 68 2.58 -9.77 14.95
N GLY A 69 1.94 -9.28 13.88
CA GLY A 69 1.38 -7.92 13.81
C GLY A 69 2.40 -6.78 13.70
N LEU A 70 3.62 -7.08 13.27
CA LEU A 70 4.66 -6.05 13.10
C LEU A 70 4.29 -4.95 12.09
N PRO A 71 3.64 -5.21 10.95
CA PRO A 71 3.20 -4.15 10.05
C PRO A 71 2.27 -3.13 10.71
N ASP A 72 1.31 -3.57 11.52
CA ASP A 72 0.35 -2.71 12.23
C ASP A 72 1.05 -1.88 13.30
N ALA A 73 1.95 -2.50 14.08
CA ALA A 73 2.73 -1.79 15.08
C ALA A 73 3.62 -0.70 14.45
N LEU A 74 4.21 -0.99 13.28
CA LEU A 74 4.99 -0.01 12.52
C LEU A 74 4.12 1.08 11.88
N HIS A 75 2.93 0.76 11.41
CA HIS A 75 1.96 1.76 10.96
C HIS A 75 1.58 2.70 12.10
N LEU A 76 1.26 2.18 13.29
CA LEU A 76 0.96 2.99 14.46
C LEU A 76 2.15 3.90 14.82
N GLN A 77 3.36 3.34 14.84
CA GLN A 77 4.59 4.11 15.06
C GLN A 77 4.73 5.24 14.03
N ALA A 78 4.55 4.94 12.74
CA ALA A 78 4.68 5.92 11.67
C ALA A 78 3.64 7.05 11.84
N SER A 79 2.40 6.71 12.15
CA SER A 79 1.32 7.67 12.40
C SER A 79 1.61 8.55 13.62
N PHE A 80 2.11 7.97 14.71
CA PHE A 80 2.50 8.72 15.91
C PHE A 80 3.67 9.69 15.64
N LEU A 81 4.73 9.21 14.99
CA LEU A 81 5.90 10.02 14.65
C LEU A 81 5.53 11.16 13.69
N LYS A 82 4.67 10.88 12.70
CA LYS A 82 4.15 11.91 11.79
C LYS A 82 3.39 13.00 12.55
N THR A 83 2.51 12.59 13.46
CA THR A 83 1.66 13.51 14.24
C THR A 83 2.47 14.37 15.21
N THR A 84 3.55 13.82 15.77
CA THR A 84 4.47 14.53 16.68
C THR A 84 5.57 15.32 15.96
N GLY A 85 5.62 15.25 14.62
CA GLY A 85 6.52 16.04 13.78
C GLY A 85 7.86 15.38 13.43
N ASP A 86 8.11 14.15 13.86
CA ASP A 86 9.27 13.36 13.42
C ASP A 86 8.99 12.67 12.08
N ILE A 87 9.08 13.45 11.00
CA ILE A 87 8.78 12.99 9.63
C ILE A 87 9.79 11.94 9.16
N ASP A 88 11.06 12.04 9.54
CA ASP A 88 12.09 11.08 9.13
C ASP A 88 11.89 9.73 9.83
N GLY A 89 11.57 9.74 11.13
CA GLY A 89 11.19 8.55 11.86
C GLY A 89 9.91 7.92 11.30
N ALA A 90 8.91 8.74 10.98
CA ALA A 90 7.67 8.28 10.37
C ALA A 90 7.91 7.60 9.01
N ARG A 91 8.74 8.22 8.17
CA ARG A 91 9.16 7.68 6.86
C ARG A 91 9.83 6.32 7.02
N ALA A 92 10.80 6.22 7.93
CA ALA A 92 11.53 4.97 8.16
C ALA A 92 10.61 3.84 8.63
N ALA A 93 9.70 4.12 9.57
CA ALA A 93 8.73 3.15 10.05
C ALA A 93 7.74 2.72 8.96
N ALA A 94 7.21 3.68 8.19
CA ALA A 94 6.24 3.42 7.12
C ALA A 94 6.84 2.58 5.98
N LEU A 95 8.05 2.90 5.52
CA LEU A 95 8.74 2.12 4.49
C LEU A 95 9.05 0.69 4.97
N ARG A 96 9.43 0.53 6.25
CA ARG A 96 9.65 -0.79 6.85
C ARG A 96 8.35 -1.61 6.86
N ALA A 97 7.23 -1.00 7.24
CA ALA A 97 5.92 -1.66 7.18
C ALA A 97 5.57 -2.06 5.74
N ALA A 98 5.70 -1.14 4.79
CA ALA A 98 5.37 -1.38 3.38
C ALA A 98 6.19 -2.53 2.79
N HIS A 99 7.49 -2.60 3.10
CA HIS A 99 8.35 -3.68 2.65
C HIS A 99 7.93 -5.05 3.21
N LEU A 100 7.55 -5.11 4.49
CA LEU A 100 7.06 -6.34 5.11
C LEU A 100 5.77 -6.80 4.45
N ILE A 101 4.81 -5.89 4.24
CA ILE A 101 3.54 -6.20 3.58
C ILE A 101 3.77 -6.68 2.15
N HIS A 102 4.62 -6.00 1.37
CA HIS A 102 4.95 -6.42 0.02
C HIS A 102 5.53 -7.85 0.00
N THR A 103 6.43 -8.16 0.92
CA THR A 103 6.99 -9.51 1.07
C THR A 103 5.91 -10.53 1.44
N GLN A 104 4.97 -10.18 2.31
CA GLN A 104 3.83 -11.04 2.68
C GLN A 104 2.93 -11.33 1.46
N LEU A 105 2.62 -10.31 0.66
CA LEU A 105 1.81 -10.45 -0.55
C LEU A 105 2.50 -11.32 -1.60
N GLN A 106 3.80 -11.11 -1.85
CA GLN A 106 4.58 -11.94 -2.78
C GLN A 106 4.58 -13.42 -2.36
N ARG A 107 4.80 -13.70 -1.08
CA ARG A 107 4.75 -15.09 -0.56
C ARG A 107 3.36 -15.70 -0.72
N ARG A 108 2.30 -14.95 -0.45
CA ARG A 108 0.92 -15.42 -0.64
C ARG A 108 0.65 -15.75 -2.10
N GLU A 109 1.07 -14.89 -3.02
CA GLU A 109 0.89 -15.13 -4.45
C GLU A 109 1.65 -16.39 -4.91
N GLU A 110 2.90 -16.57 -4.49
CA GLU A 110 3.69 -17.77 -4.78
C GLU A 110 3.01 -19.03 -4.24
N LEU A 111 2.52 -18.99 -3.00
CA LEU A 111 1.80 -20.09 -2.38
C LEU A 111 0.51 -20.45 -3.15
N LEU A 112 -0.27 -19.46 -3.57
CA LEU A 112 -1.48 -19.67 -4.37
C LEU A 112 -1.17 -20.30 -5.74
N ARG A 113 -0.01 -20.01 -6.34
CA ARG A 113 0.43 -20.66 -7.60
C ARG A 113 0.83 -22.12 -7.41
N LEU A 114 1.32 -22.49 -6.22
CA LEU A 114 1.83 -23.84 -5.93
C LEU A 114 0.75 -24.80 -5.41
N LEU A 115 -0.34 -24.29 -4.84
CA LEU A 115 -1.41 -25.10 -4.28
C LEU A 115 -2.40 -25.60 -5.36
N PRO A 116 -2.67 -26.92 -5.44
CA PRO A 116 -3.80 -27.42 -6.22
C PRO A 116 -5.12 -26.90 -5.63
N SER A 117 -6.08 -26.49 -6.46
CA SER A 117 -7.38 -25.91 -6.06
C SER A 117 -8.27 -26.79 -5.14
N SER A 118 -7.79 -27.97 -4.72
CA SER A 118 -8.50 -28.96 -3.92
C SER A 118 -7.82 -29.32 -2.59
N SER A 119 -6.69 -28.70 -2.24
CA SER A 119 -6.04 -28.93 -0.95
C SER A 119 -6.64 -27.99 0.10
N PRO A 120 -7.09 -28.47 1.27
CA PRO A 120 -7.47 -27.58 2.36
C PRO A 120 -6.24 -26.74 2.70
N ALA A 121 -6.34 -25.43 2.51
CA ALA A 121 -5.31 -24.48 2.89
C ALA A 121 -4.84 -24.84 4.31
N SER A 122 -3.58 -25.23 4.44
CA SER A 122 -2.99 -25.37 5.77
C SER A 122 -3.02 -23.98 6.39
N SER A 123 -3.83 -23.82 7.42
CA SER A 123 -4.11 -22.58 8.17
C SER A 123 -2.88 -21.93 8.82
N GLU A 124 -1.66 -22.41 8.53
CA GLU A 124 -0.41 -21.98 9.14
C GLU A 124 0.12 -20.66 8.51
N GLU A 125 -0.30 -20.32 7.29
CA GLU A 125 0.29 -19.21 6.50
C GLU A 125 -0.71 -18.14 5.99
N GLU A 126 -2.02 -18.36 6.13
CA GLU A 126 -3.05 -17.39 5.69
C GLU A 126 -3.23 -16.18 6.63
N GLU A 127 -2.74 -16.26 7.87
CA GLU A 127 -3.17 -15.34 8.95
C GLU A 127 -2.36 -14.03 9.08
N ASP A 128 -1.37 -13.76 8.23
CA ASP A 128 -0.48 -12.60 8.41
C ASP A 128 -0.35 -11.71 7.18
N VAL A 129 -1.30 -11.80 6.22
CA VAL A 129 -1.41 -10.75 5.21
C VAL A 129 -2.15 -9.57 5.84
N SER A 130 -1.44 -8.45 5.91
CA SER A 130 -1.99 -7.18 6.36
C SER A 130 -3.30 -6.86 5.65
N CYS A 131 -4.34 -6.52 6.41
CA CYS A 131 -5.65 -6.25 5.86
C CYS A 131 -5.61 -5.05 4.90
N ARG A 132 -6.59 -4.99 3.99
CA ARG A 132 -6.71 -3.91 3.01
C ARG A 132 -6.77 -2.53 3.66
N GLU A 133 -7.54 -2.41 4.75
CA GLU A 133 -7.67 -1.17 5.51
C GLU A 133 -6.31 -0.65 6.01
N LEU A 134 -5.49 -1.52 6.60
CA LEU A 134 -4.13 -1.17 7.02
C LEU A 134 -3.27 -0.68 5.84
N ARG A 135 -3.37 -1.34 4.69
CA ARG A 135 -2.61 -0.96 3.49
C ARG A 135 -3.01 0.41 2.95
N VAL A 136 -4.31 0.71 2.91
CA VAL A 136 -4.82 2.02 2.50
C VAL A 136 -4.36 3.11 3.49
N ASN A 137 -4.46 2.86 4.79
CA ASN A 137 -4.02 3.81 5.82
C ASN A 137 -2.50 4.03 5.80
N LEU A 138 -1.71 2.97 5.63
CA LEU A 138 -0.26 3.08 5.47
C LEU A 138 0.12 3.85 4.20
N ALA A 139 -0.62 3.68 3.10
CA ALA A 139 -0.40 4.46 1.89
C ALA A 139 -0.63 5.96 2.08
N ARG A 140 -1.65 6.35 2.87
CA ARG A 140 -1.85 7.76 3.26
C ARG A 140 -0.64 8.29 4.03
N VAL A 141 -0.13 7.53 5.00
CA VAL A 141 1.09 7.91 5.75
C VAL A 141 2.29 8.03 4.81
N LEU A 142 2.49 7.09 3.88
CA LEU A 142 3.55 7.13 2.88
C LEU A 142 3.47 8.38 2.00
N ILE A 143 2.27 8.77 1.57
CA ILE A 143 2.05 10.02 0.82
C ILE A 143 2.44 11.25 1.66
N ASP A 144 2.00 11.30 2.92
CA ASP A 144 2.30 12.43 3.82
C ASP A 144 3.80 12.60 4.06
N VAL A 145 4.53 11.48 4.17
CA VAL A 145 6.00 11.46 4.31
C VAL A 145 6.74 11.47 2.97
N GLN A 146 6.09 11.83 1.86
CA GLN A 146 6.71 11.99 0.53
C GLN A 146 7.32 10.70 -0.05
N GLU A 147 6.78 9.53 0.28
CA GLU A 147 7.13 8.22 -0.29
C GLU A 147 6.03 7.75 -1.26
N ALA A 148 5.77 8.58 -2.27
CA ALA A 148 4.62 8.41 -3.16
C ALA A 148 4.66 7.10 -3.98
N ASP A 149 5.83 6.70 -4.48
CA ASP A 149 5.96 5.44 -5.25
C ASP A 149 5.67 4.20 -4.41
N ALA A 150 6.11 4.19 -3.14
CA ALA A 150 5.80 3.11 -2.21
C ALA A 150 4.29 3.07 -1.89
N ALA A 151 3.65 4.23 -1.75
CA ALA A 151 2.20 4.32 -1.56
C ALA A 151 1.43 3.77 -2.77
N VAL A 152 1.83 4.16 -3.99
CA VAL A 152 1.22 3.67 -5.24
C VAL A 152 1.30 2.15 -5.33
N LEU A 153 2.48 1.56 -5.10
CA LEU A 153 2.64 0.10 -5.12
C LEU A 153 1.71 -0.60 -4.12
N LEU A 154 1.59 -0.04 -2.92
CA LEU A 154 0.78 -0.62 -1.86
C LEU A 154 -0.73 -0.56 -2.19
N VAL A 155 -1.21 0.58 -2.68
CA VAL A 155 -2.64 0.77 -3.01
C VAL A 155 -3.03 0.02 -4.28
N SER A 156 -2.14 -0.15 -5.26
CA SER A 156 -2.40 -1.00 -6.43
C SER A 156 -2.75 -2.42 -6.00
N SER A 157 -2.08 -2.98 -4.99
CA SER A 157 -2.43 -4.29 -4.45
C SER A 157 -3.81 -4.34 -3.77
N CYS A 158 -4.35 -3.20 -3.35
CA CYS A 158 -5.70 -3.11 -2.80
C CYS A 158 -6.75 -3.09 -3.92
N ILE A 159 -6.45 -2.38 -5.02
CA ILE A 159 -7.30 -2.31 -6.21
C ILE A 159 -7.36 -3.67 -6.93
N GLU A 160 -6.26 -4.41 -6.98
CA GLU A 160 -6.23 -5.78 -7.52
C GLU A 160 -7.17 -6.73 -6.75
N GLU A 161 -7.40 -6.48 -5.46
CA GLU A 161 -8.31 -7.27 -4.63
C GLU A 161 -9.77 -6.82 -4.74
N ASP A 162 -10.00 -5.52 -4.93
CA ASP A 162 -11.32 -4.88 -4.96
C ASP A 162 -11.26 -3.56 -5.75
N ASP A 163 -11.57 -3.64 -7.04
CA ASP A 163 -11.57 -2.49 -7.95
C ASP A 163 -12.82 -1.60 -7.80
N GLN A 164 -13.74 -1.94 -6.89
CA GLN A 164 -14.94 -1.16 -6.60
C GLN A 164 -14.77 -0.24 -5.37
N ASP A 165 -13.60 -0.25 -4.72
CA ASP A 165 -13.32 0.61 -3.57
C ASP A 165 -12.90 2.03 -4.01
N ALA A 166 -13.84 2.97 -3.89
CA ALA A 166 -13.62 4.37 -4.28
C ALA A 166 -12.49 5.05 -3.50
N ASP A 167 -12.28 4.67 -2.23
CA ASP A 167 -11.22 5.25 -1.40
C ASP A 167 -9.83 4.82 -1.90
N SER A 168 -9.63 3.53 -2.18
CA SER A 168 -8.39 3.04 -2.79
C SER A 168 -8.06 3.76 -4.10
N TRP A 169 -9.04 3.96 -4.99
CA TRP A 169 -8.82 4.73 -6.23
C TRP A 169 -8.42 6.19 -5.97
N LEU A 170 -9.03 6.84 -4.98
CA LEU A 170 -8.67 8.22 -4.63
C LEU A 170 -7.25 8.32 -4.07
N ILE A 171 -6.87 7.40 -3.18
CA ILE A 171 -5.51 7.36 -2.61
C ILE A 171 -4.47 7.01 -3.69
N LEU A 172 -4.80 6.09 -4.63
CA LEU A 172 -3.93 5.81 -5.77
C LEU A 172 -3.69 7.07 -6.60
N ALA A 173 -4.74 7.81 -6.95
CA ALA A 173 -4.63 9.04 -7.72
C ALA A 173 -3.78 10.10 -7.00
N CYS A 174 -3.96 10.27 -5.69
CA CYS A 174 -3.13 11.13 -4.85
C CYS A 174 -1.66 10.71 -4.90
N GLY A 175 -1.38 9.40 -4.76
CA GLY A 175 -0.02 8.86 -4.85
C GLY A 175 0.62 9.11 -6.21
N LEU A 176 -0.10 8.84 -7.30
CA LEU A 176 0.37 9.07 -8.68
C LEU A 176 0.64 10.56 -8.95
N TYR A 177 -0.24 11.45 -8.48
CA TYR A 177 -0.03 12.90 -8.58
C TYR A 177 1.24 13.33 -7.83
N LYS A 178 1.44 12.84 -6.60
CA LYS A 178 2.65 13.14 -5.80
C LYS A 178 3.92 12.55 -6.41
N ALA A 179 3.82 11.43 -7.11
CA ALA A 179 4.90 10.81 -7.89
C ALA A 179 5.11 11.47 -9.27
N LYS A 180 4.37 12.53 -9.61
CA LYS A 180 4.40 13.23 -10.91
C LYS A 180 4.07 12.34 -12.11
N LYS A 181 3.22 11.33 -11.90
CA LYS A 181 2.72 10.44 -12.96
C LYS A 181 1.34 10.93 -13.40
N PHE A 182 1.28 12.13 -14.00
CA PHE A 182 0.02 12.86 -14.20
C PHE A 182 -0.96 12.13 -15.12
N ALA A 183 -0.49 11.54 -16.23
CA ALA A 183 -1.36 10.77 -17.13
C ALA A 183 -2.04 9.60 -16.39
N ALA A 184 -1.28 8.80 -15.64
CA ALA A 184 -1.83 7.70 -14.85
C ALA A 184 -2.76 8.18 -13.72
N ALA A 185 -2.45 9.32 -13.08
CA ALA A 185 -3.30 9.93 -12.08
C ALA A 185 -4.64 10.35 -12.69
N ARG A 186 -4.64 10.95 -13.89
CA ARG A 186 -5.84 11.34 -14.63
C ARG A 186 -6.70 10.12 -14.94
N ASP A 187 -6.11 9.08 -15.52
CA ASP A 187 -6.83 7.86 -15.90
C ASP A 187 -7.48 7.19 -14.67
N SER A 188 -6.78 7.18 -13.53
CA SER A 188 -7.32 6.67 -12.25
C SER A 188 -8.49 7.50 -11.73
N LEU A 189 -8.44 8.83 -11.89
CA LEU A 189 -9.52 9.74 -11.47
C LEU A 189 -10.74 9.66 -12.38
N GLU A 190 -10.55 9.48 -13.68
CA GLU A 190 -11.64 9.25 -14.64
C GLU A 190 -12.35 7.93 -14.34
N HIS A 191 -11.59 6.87 -14.03
CA HIS A 191 -12.17 5.61 -13.55
C HIS A 191 -12.97 5.81 -12.25
N LEU A 192 -12.41 6.51 -11.27
CA LEU A 192 -13.11 6.84 -10.03
C LEU A 192 -14.40 7.64 -10.28
N GLN A 193 -14.42 8.59 -11.21
CA GLN A 193 -15.64 9.32 -11.58
C GLN A 193 -16.73 8.39 -12.15
N GLN A 194 -16.33 7.42 -12.98
CA GLN A 194 -17.26 6.41 -13.51
C GLN A 194 -17.82 5.53 -12.39
N LEU A 195 -16.97 5.10 -11.45
CA LEU A 195 -17.36 4.31 -10.28
C LEU A 195 -18.31 5.08 -9.34
N LEU A 196 -18.04 6.35 -9.07
CA LEU A 196 -18.93 7.21 -8.27
C LEU A 196 -20.28 7.42 -8.97
N THR A 197 -20.29 7.45 -10.30
CA THR A 197 -21.52 7.55 -11.09
C THR A 197 -22.33 6.25 -11.03
N SER A 198 -21.69 5.09 -11.16
CA SER A 198 -22.37 3.79 -11.15
C SER A 198 -22.95 3.44 -9.78
N THR A 199 -22.30 3.85 -8.70
CA THR A 199 -22.75 3.65 -7.31
C THR A 199 -23.84 4.64 -6.87
N GLY A 200 -24.12 5.67 -7.67
CA GLY A 200 -25.08 6.73 -7.35
C GLY A 200 -24.55 7.83 -6.43
N LEU A 201 -23.33 7.69 -5.89
CA LEU A 201 -22.66 8.70 -5.06
C LEU A 201 -22.45 10.03 -5.80
N ALA A 202 -22.26 10.00 -7.11
CA ALA A 202 -22.12 11.21 -7.92
C ALA A 202 -23.37 12.12 -7.90
N ALA A 203 -24.55 11.60 -7.52
CA ALA A 203 -25.75 12.41 -7.32
C ALA A 203 -25.61 13.34 -6.10
N GLU A 204 -24.79 12.96 -5.13
CA GLU A 204 -24.42 13.76 -3.96
C GLU A 204 -23.20 14.62 -4.31
N ALA A 205 -23.40 15.68 -5.09
CA ALA A 205 -22.30 16.49 -5.62
C ALA A 205 -21.35 17.05 -4.54
N ASP A 206 -21.86 17.27 -3.33
CA ASP A 206 -21.11 17.78 -2.17
C ASP A 206 -20.46 16.67 -1.32
N HIS A 207 -20.62 15.40 -1.72
CA HIS A 207 -19.95 14.29 -1.06
C HIS A 207 -18.42 14.51 -1.08
N PRO A 208 -17.69 14.36 0.05
CA PRO A 208 -16.28 14.73 0.14
C PRO A 208 -15.40 14.09 -0.94
N VAL A 209 -15.63 12.81 -1.23
CA VAL A 209 -14.90 12.08 -2.29
C VAL A 209 -15.18 12.69 -3.67
N CYS A 210 -16.42 13.04 -4.00
CA CYS A 210 -16.77 13.63 -5.30
C CYS A 210 -16.16 15.03 -5.48
N VAL A 211 -16.11 15.83 -4.41
CA VAL A 211 -15.43 17.13 -4.41
C VAL A 211 -13.92 16.94 -4.63
N HIS A 212 -13.30 16.04 -3.87
CA HIS A 212 -11.86 15.79 -3.96
C HIS A 212 -11.46 15.26 -5.34
N THR A 213 -12.19 14.29 -5.88
CA THR A 213 -11.92 13.73 -7.22
C THR A 213 -11.97 14.80 -8.30
N ARG A 214 -12.96 15.71 -8.27
CA ARG A 214 -13.09 16.79 -9.25
C ARG A 214 -11.95 17.79 -9.15
N GLU A 215 -11.60 18.22 -7.94
CA GLU A 215 -10.54 19.20 -7.74
C GLU A 215 -9.17 18.62 -8.09
N LEU A 216 -8.88 17.38 -7.68
CA LEU A 216 -7.63 16.72 -8.02
C LEU A 216 -7.51 16.50 -9.53
N LEU A 217 -8.59 16.09 -10.21
CA LEU A 217 -8.58 15.94 -11.67
C LEU A 217 -8.27 17.27 -12.36
N ARG A 218 -8.88 18.37 -11.90
CA ARG A 218 -8.60 19.72 -12.42
C ARG A 218 -7.12 20.07 -12.30
N ILE A 219 -6.52 19.80 -11.14
CA ILE A 219 -5.09 20.08 -10.87
C ILE A 219 -4.20 19.20 -11.75
N VAL A 220 -4.48 17.89 -11.82
CA VAL A 220 -3.70 16.93 -12.62
C VAL A 220 -3.69 17.32 -14.09
N MET A 221 -4.85 17.68 -14.66
CA MET A 221 -4.95 18.13 -16.06
C MET A 221 -4.20 19.45 -16.32
N GLU A 222 -4.05 20.31 -15.31
CA GLU A 222 -3.30 21.55 -15.43
C GLU A 222 -1.79 21.28 -15.42
N GLU A 223 -1.33 20.38 -14.56
CA GLU A 223 0.09 19.98 -14.47
C GLU A 223 0.53 19.14 -15.68
N GLU A 224 -0.31 18.23 -16.18
CA GLU A 224 -0.05 17.43 -17.39
C GLU A 224 0.23 18.33 -18.61
N LYS A 225 -0.48 19.46 -18.74
CA LYS A 225 -0.26 20.44 -19.83
C LYS A 225 1.05 21.22 -19.71
N LYS A 226 1.63 21.29 -18.51
CA LYS A 226 2.89 21.98 -18.24
C LYS A 226 4.09 21.07 -18.50
N GLU A 227 3.90 19.76 -18.58
CA GLU A 227 4.98 18.86 -18.97
C GLU A 227 5.37 19.13 -20.42
N PRO A 228 6.67 19.28 -20.71
CA PRO A 228 7.12 19.38 -22.08
C PRO A 228 6.71 18.09 -22.80
N GLN A 229 5.83 18.22 -23.79
CA GLN A 229 5.59 17.11 -24.71
C GLN A 229 6.94 16.79 -25.35
N VAL A 230 7.48 15.63 -25.02
CA VAL A 230 8.55 15.05 -25.83
C VAL A 230 7.88 14.75 -27.15
N GLU A 231 8.04 15.65 -28.11
CA GLU A 231 7.76 15.37 -29.51
C GLU A 231 8.65 14.18 -29.87
N ASP A 232 8.05 13.00 -29.98
CA ASP A 232 8.60 11.93 -30.81
C ASP A 232 8.58 12.48 -32.24
N ASP A 233 9.63 13.21 -32.60
CA ASP A 233 9.98 13.60 -33.96
C ASP A 233 10.43 12.32 -34.69
N ASP A 234 9.48 11.41 -34.91
CA ASP A 234 9.60 10.27 -35.81
C ASP A 234 9.03 10.71 -37.17
N ASP A 235 9.65 11.75 -37.75
CA ASP A 235 9.44 12.12 -39.15
C ASP A 235 10.36 11.25 -40.02
N ASP A 236 9.82 10.11 -40.42
CA ASP A 236 10.23 9.33 -41.58
C ASP A 236 10.29 10.23 -42.83
N ALA A 237 11.47 10.75 -43.18
CA ALA A 237 11.75 11.37 -44.48
C ALA A 237 12.69 10.47 -45.29
N TRP A 238 12.09 9.59 -46.07
CA TRP A 238 12.70 8.83 -47.15
C TRP A 238 13.28 9.78 -48.22
N GLU A 239 14.60 9.79 -48.39
CA GLU A 239 15.22 10.16 -49.68
C GLU A 239 15.89 8.91 -50.26
N ASP A 240 15.12 8.23 -51.10
CA ASP A 240 15.63 7.31 -52.12
C ASP A 240 16.33 8.10 -53.24
N GLU A 241 17.32 7.45 -53.86
CA GLU A 241 18.07 7.80 -55.08
C GLU A 241 19.28 8.74 -54.96
N GLU A 242 20.48 8.15 -55.02
CA GLU A 242 21.40 8.47 -56.12
C GLU A 242 22.00 7.19 -56.71
N GLU A 243 21.57 6.85 -57.93
CA GLU A 243 22.31 6.00 -58.86
C GLU A 243 23.72 6.59 -59.06
N ALA A 244 24.76 5.84 -58.67
CA ALA A 244 26.13 6.20 -59.02
C ALA A 244 26.37 5.93 -60.52
N PRO A 245 26.78 6.93 -61.32
CA PRO A 245 27.19 6.70 -62.70
C PRO A 245 28.57 6.05 -62.76
N ASP A 246 28.70 4.99 -63.56
CA ASP A 246 29.96 4.42 -64.02
C ASP A 246 30.88 5.51 -64.60
N VAL A 247 32.06 5.72 -64.01
CA VAL A 247 33.21 6.31 -64.72
C VAL A 247 34.51 5.57 -64.35
N ASP A 248 34.98 4.86 -65.37
CA ASP A 248 36.27 4.25 -65.67
C ASP A 248 37.52 5.06 -65.27
N MET A 249 38.55 4.38 -64.73
CA MET A 249 39.95 4.82 -64.80
C MET A 249 40.90 3.61 -64.91
N ASN A 250 41.44 3.43 -66.12
CA ASN A 250 42.70 2.75 -66.42
C ASN A 250 43.82 3.13 -65.42
N GLU A 251 44.49 2.10 -64.88
CA GLU A 251 45.96 1.87 -64.96
C GLU A 251 46.30 0.41 -64.59
#